data_AF-A0A952KAA8-F1
#
_entry.id   AF-A0A952KAA8-F1
#
_cell.length_a   1.000
_cell.length_b   1.000
_cell.length_c   1.000
_cell.angle_alpha   90.00
_cell.angle_beta   90.00
_cell.angle_gamma   90.00
#
_symmetry.space_group_name_H-M   'P 1'
#
loop_
_entity.id
_entity.type
_entity.pdbx_description
1 polymer ?
#
loop_
_entity_poly.entity_id
_entity_poly.type
_entity_poly.pdbx_seq_one_letter_code
_entity_poly.pdbx_strand_id
1 'polypeptide(L)'
;FSGGTWGMVVGHVAPEAAAGGNIAFIHEGDSITIDSKQLLLQLNISDEELAKRKVGWKAPAPRYTRGVQAKFAFNASSASKGAVLDDY
;
A
#
# COMPACT_ATOMS: atom_id res chain seq x y z
N PHE A 1 0.40 8.96 -9.74
CA PHE A 1 1.19 9.05 -11.00
C PHE A 1 0.24 9.38 -12.13
N SER A 2 0.53 10.36 -12.99
CA SER A 2 -0.40 10.89 -14.02
C SER A 2 0.19 11.00 -15.42
N GLY A 3 1.49 10.73 -15.59
CA GLY A 3 2.18 10.69 -16.87
C GLY A 3 3.27 9.62 -16.82
N GLY A 4 3.55 9.00 -17.96
CA GLY A 4 4.61 8.00 -18.06
C GLY A 4 5.97 8.62 -17.76
N THR A 5 6.85 7.83 -17.16
CA THR A 5 8.28 8.15 -17.13
C THR A 5 8.98 7.25 -18.15
N TRP A 6 10.27 7.50 -18.39
CA TRP A 6 11.12 6.59 -19.17
C TRP A 6 11.51 5.31 -18.40
N GLY A 7 11.00 5.13 -17.18
CA GLY A 7 11.29 4.00 -16.30
C GLY A 7 10.03 3.37 -15.69
N MET A 8 10.26 2.49 -14.71
CA MET A 8 9.19 1.74 -14.05
C MET A 8 8.39 2.62 -13.09
N VAL A 9 7.06 2.62 -13.24
CA VAL A 9 6.13 3.29 -12.34
C VAL A 9 5.03 2.31 -11.98
N VAL A 10 4.89 2.00 -10.69
CA VAL A 10 3.88 1.07 -10.19
C VAL A 10 2.93 1.81 -9.26
N GLY A 11 1.64 1.80 -9.61
CA GLY A 11 0.56 2.37 -8.81
C GLY A 11 -0.37 1.28 -8.27
N HIS A 12 -1.34 1.68 -7.44
CA HIS A 12 -2.39 0.80 -6.92
C HIS A 12 -1.88 -0.46 -6.19
N VAL A 13 -0.69 -0.38 -5.57
CA VAL A 13 -0.16 -1.44 -4.72
C VAL A 13 -1.14 -1.68 -3.56
N ALA A 14 -1.57 -2.93 -3.39
CA ALA A 14 -2.59 -3.32 -2.43
C ALA A 14 -2.14 -4.57 -1.62
N PRO A 15 -2.47 -4.66 -0.31
CA PRO A 15 -3.14 -3.65 0.49
C PRO A 15 -2.29 -2.38 0.66
N GLU A 16 -2.95 -1.23 0.82
CA GLU A 16 -2.27 0.06 0.99
C GLU A 16 -1.55 0.17 2.35
N ALA A 17 -0.66 1.15 2.49
CA ALA A 17 0.10 1.33 3.73
C ALA A 17 -0.80 1.64 4.94
N ALA A 18 -1.86 2.45 4.75
CA ALA A 18 -2.79 2.82 5.82
C ALA A 18 -3.57 1.61 6.37
N ALA A 19 -3.74 0.56 5.56
CA ALA A 19 -4.37 -0.71 5.92
C ALA A 19 -3.37 -1.77 6.39
N GLY A 20 -2.08 -1.43 6.53
CA GLY A 20 -1.05 -2.37 7.00
C GLY A 20 -0.59 -3.38 5.95
N GLY A 21 -0.70 -3.05 4.66
CA GLY A 21 -0.07 -3.83 3.61
C GLY A 21 1.46 -3.81 3.71
N ASN A 22 2.12 -4.75 3.04
CA ASN A 22 3.59 -4.90 3.12
C ASN A 22 4.35 -3.59 2.78
N ILE A 23 3.78 -2.73 1.93
CA ILE A 23 4.35 -1.42 1.58
C ILE A 23 4.50 -0.48 2.79
N ALA A 24 3.76 -0.68 3.89
CA ALA A 24 3.93 0.08 5.13
C ALA A 24 5.22 -0.25 5.90
N PHE A 25 5.86 -1.39 5.59
CA PHE A 25 6.99 -1.93 6.36
C PHE A 25 8.33 -1.84 5.60
N ILE A 26 8.35 -1.13 4.48
CA ILE A 26 9.57 -0.84 3.73
C ILE A 26 10.34 0.24 4.49
N HIS A 27 11.62 -0.02 4.72
CA HIS A 27 12.56 0.91 5.33
C HIS A 27 13.56 1.39 4.28
N GLU A 28 14.16 2.56 4.55
CA GLU A 28 15.23 3.10 3.71
C GLU A 28 16.38 2.09 3.59
N GLY A 29 16.84 1.87 2.36
CA GLY A 29 17.90 0.90 2.05
C GLY A 29 17.43 -0.53 1.81
N ASP A 30 16.15 -0.88 2.03
CA ASP A 30 15.63 -2.18 1.62
C ASP A 30 15.70 -2.33 0.08
N SER A 31 16.10 -3.51 -0.38
CA SER A 31 16.10 -3.83 -1.81
C SER A 31 14.69 -4.22 -2.28
N ILE A 32 14.29 -3.72 -3.44
CA ILE A 32 13.01 -4.03 -4.10
C ILE A 32 13.28 -4.52 -5.52
N THR A 33 12.64 -5.61 -5.90
CA THR A 33 12.63 -6.12 -7.27
C THR A 33 11.33 -5.72 -7.97
N ILE A 34 11.45 -5.12 -9.16
CA ILE A 34 10.35 -4.92 -10.10
C ILE A 34 10.67 -5.72 -11.36
N ASP A 35 9.96 -6.81 -11.59
CA ASP A 35 10.11 -7.64 -12.78
C ASP A 35 8.76 -7.73 -13.53
N SER A 36 8.66 -6.99 -14.64
CA SER A 36 7.44 -6.97 -15.46
C SER A 36 7.23 -8.23 -16.30
N LYS A 37 8.27 -9.05 -16.50
CA LYS A 37 8.15 -10.32 -17.24
C LYS A 37 7.58 -11.41 -16.33
N GLN A 38 8.01 -11.42 -15.07
CA GLN A 38 7.48 -12.33 -14.05
C GLN A 38 6.21 -11.79 -13.37
N LEU A 39 5.80 -10.55 -13.66
CA LEU A 39 4.71 -9.85 -12.98
C LEU A 39 4.95 -9.78 -11.45
N LEU A 40 6.20 -9.54 -11.07
CA LEU A 40 6.67 -9.56 -9.69
C LEU A 40 7.00 -8.15 -9.20
N LEU A 41 6.45 -7.82 -8.04
CA LEU A 41 6.89 -6.70 -7.22
C LEU A 41 7.22 -7.25 -5.84
N GLN A 42 8.50 -7.24 -5.46
CA GLN A 42 8.97 -7.94 -4.27
C GLN A 42 9.85 -7.06 -3.39
N LEU A 43 9.57 -7.05 -2.10
CA LEU A 43 10.47 -6.56 -1.07
C LEU A 43 11.43 -7.68 -0.68
N ASN A 44 12.74 -7.45 -0.82
CA ASN A 44 13.77 -8.48 -0.65
C ASN A 44 14.22 -8.58 0.82
N ILE A 45 13.29 -8.90 1.71
CA ILE A 45 13.55 -9.24 3.12
C ILE A 45 12.96 -10.61 3.43
N SER A 46 13.42 -11.25 4.50
CA SER A 46 12.87 -12.54 4.92
C SER A 46 11.47 -12.38 5.55
N ASP A 47 10.68 -13.44 5.50
CA ASP A 47 9.34 -13.44 6.10
C ASP A 47 9.40 -13.21 7.62
N GLU A 48 10.45 -13.67 8.29
CA GLU A 48 10.66 -13.45 9.72
C GLU A 48 10.91 -11.97 10.03
N GLU A 49 11.70 -11.28 9.21
CA GLU A 49 11.95 -9.85 9.36
C GLU A 49 10.68 -9.04 9.08
N LEU A 50 9.96 -9.39 8.01
CA LEU A 50 8.68 -8.76 7.71
C LEU A 50 7.67 -8.96 8.85
N ALA A 51 7.60 -10.17 9.42
CA ALA A 51 6.75 -10.48 10.56
C ALA A 51 7.14 -9.65 11.80
N LYS A 52 8.45 -9.50 12.09
CA LYS A 52 8.93 -8.64 13.17
C LYS A 52 8.52 -7.19 12.99
N ARG A 53 8.66 -6.64 11.78
CA ARG A 53 8.26 -5.25 11.47
C ARG A 53 6.76 -5.01 11.61
N LYS A 54 5.94 -6.04 11.39
CA LYS A 54 4.49 -6.00 11.60
C LYS A 54 4.11 -5.94 13.08
N VAL A 55 4.96 -6.40 14.00
CA VAL A 55 4.66 -6.41 15.43
C VAL A 55 4.50 -4.98 15.94
N GLY A 56 3.37 -4.71 16.60
CA GLY A 56 3.08 -3.41 17.19
C GLY A 56 2.67 -2.33 16.19
N TRP A 57 2.49 -2.69 14.91
CA TRP A 57 1.96 -1.76 13.93
C TRP A 57 0.58 -1.25 14.35
N LYS A 58 0.40 0.06 14.22
CA LYS A 58 -0.88 0.73 14.41
C LYS A 58 -1.15 1.56 13.17
N ALA A 59 -2.39 1.50 12.68
CA ALA A 59 -2.83 2.34 11.60
C ALA A 59 -2.56 3.82 11.95
N PRO A 60 -2.09 4.63 10.98
CA PRO A 60 -1.88 6.05 11.21
C PRO A 60 -3.21 6.74 11.53
N ALA A 61 -3.17 7.76 12.38
CA ALA A 61 -4.36 8.55 12.67
C ALA A 61 -4.91 9.19 11.38
N PRO A 62 -6.25 9.20 11.18
CA PRO A 62 -6.85 9.85 10.03
C PRO A 62 -6.48 11.33 9.98
N ARG A 63 -6.06 11.82 8.80
CA ARG A 63 -5.77 13.25 8.59
C ARG A 63 -7.03 14.12 8.70
N TYR A 64 -8.18 13.53 8.38
CA TYR A 64 -9.48 14.18 8.43
C TYR A 64 -10.43 13.32 9.26
N THR A 65 -10.99 13.90 10.32
CA THR A 65 -11.91 13.20 11.23
C THR A 65 -13.38 13.55 10.98
N ARG A 66 -13.66 14.53 10.10
CA ARG A 66 -15.01 14.96 9.70
C ARG A 66 -15.06 15.36 8.23
N GLY A 67 -16.28 15.56 7.71
CA GLY A 67 -16.51 16.02 6.34
C GLY A 67 -16.43 14.91 5.29
N VAL A 68 -16.44 15.28 4.01
CA VAL A 68 -16.51 14.32 2.89
C VAL A 68 -15.32 13.38 2.83
N GLN A 69 -14.11 13.86 3.18
CA GLN A 69 -12.90 13.05 3.13
C GLN A 69 -12.88 11.99 4.25
N ALA A 70 -13.43 12.29 5.42
CA ALA A 70 -13.61 11.29 6.48
C ALA A 70 -14.62 10.21 6.06
N LYS A 71 -15.72 10.59 5.39
CA LYS A 71 -16.68 9.63 4.84
C LYS A 71 -16.04 8.73 3.77
N PHE A 72 -15.24 9.31 2.88
CA PHE A 72 -14.54 8.56 1.85
C PHE A 72 -13.54 7.56 2.46
N ALA A 73 -12.66 8.02 3.34
CA ALA A 73 -11.66 7.16 3.99
C ALA A 73 -12.29 6.02 4.81
N PHE A 74 -13.49 6.23 5.36
CA PHE A 74 -14.22 5.19 6.09
C PHE A 74 -14.87 4.13 5.17
N ASN A 75 -15.36 4.53 3.99
CA ASN A 75 -16.14 3.65 3.11
C ASN A 75 -15.35 3.04 1.95
N ALA A 76 -14.22 3.62 1.56
CA ALA A 76 -13.53 3.21 0.34
C ALA A 76 -12.95 1.80 0.45
N SER A 77 -13.23 0.98 -0.56
CA SER A 77 -12.61 -0.34 -0.70
C SER A 77 -11.17 -0.21 -1.24
N SER A 78 -10.44 -1.33 -1.22
CA SER A 78 -9.08 -1.39 -1.80
C SER A 78 -9.08 -0.96 -3.27
N ALA A 79 -7.98 -0.35 -3.72
CA ALA A 79 -7.74 -0.07 -5.13
C ALA A 79 -7.82 -1.34 -6.01
N SER A 80 -7.48 -2.53 -5.45
CA SER A 80 -7.63 -3.82 -6.14
C SER A 80 -9.09 -4.20 -6.44
N LYS A 81 -10.05 -3.50 -5.81
CA LYS A 81 -11.49 -3.62 -6.04
C LYS A 81 -12.10 -2.36 -6.68
N GLY A 82 -11.27 -1.43 -7.14
CA GLY A 82 -11.72 -0.20 -7.80
C GLY A 82 -12.04 0.97 -6.86
N ALA A 83 -11.72 0.88 -5.57
CA ALA A 83 -11.94 1.96 -4.59
C ALA A 83 -13.39 2.47 -4.53
N VAL A 84 -14.35 1.55 -4.73
CA VAL A 84 -15.78 1.84 -4.62
C VAL A 84 -16.19 2.05 -3.16
N LEU A 85 -17.35 2.68 -2.93
CA LEU A 85 -17.85 3.03 -1.59
C LEU A 85 -19.02 2.13 -1.13
N ASP A 86 -19.36 1.12 -1.92
CA ASP A 86 -20.55 0.27 -1.79
C ASP A 86 -20.21 -1.24 -1.96
N ASP A 87 -18.97 -1.61 -1.65
CA ASP A 87 -18.50 -3.02 -1.57
C ASP A 87 -18.90 -3.64 -0.22
N TYR A 88 -20.19 -4.01 -0.11
CA TYR A 88 -20.80 -4.65 1.07
C TYR A 88 -20.54 -6.16 1.16
#